data_AF-A0A7S0Q7E9-F1
#
_entry.id   AF-A0A7S0Q7E9-F1
#
_cell.length_a   1.000
_cell.length_b   1.000
_cell.length_c   1.000
_cell.angle_alpha   90.00
_cell.angle_beta   90.00
_cell.angle_gamma   90.00
#
_symmetry.space_group_name_H-M   'P 1'
#
loop_
_entity.id
_entity.type
_entity.pdbx_description
1 polymer ?
#
loop_
_entity_poly.entity_id
_entity_poly.type
_entity_poly.pdbx_seq_one_letter_code
_entity_poly.pdbx_strand_id
1 'polypeptide(L)'
;YTGARSDLREANQLDPACREVRALWSECKQMAAEAKVDGDAVFSKMAANKLLYKDKGLLVKPPRRSENPRVYMDISIEGQHVGRIVFELFADQLPRTCENFRSLCTGERGCSAKSGLPLHYKASTFHRAVSTDDAPPEVLYENADQTGRQFEVRK
;
A
#
# COMPACT_ATOMS: atom_id res chain seq x y z
N TYR A 1 -22.60 10.76 -4.45
CA TYR A 1 -21.66 11.84 -4.07
C TYR A 1 -21.01 12.56 -5.24
N THR A 2 -20.72 11.92 -6.38
CA THR A 2 -20.04 12.59 -7.52
C THR A 2 -20.95 13.45 -8.39
N GLY A 3 -22.22 13.06 -8.62
CA GLY A 3 -23.19 13.82 -9.42
C GLY A 3 -23.58 15.16 -8.80
N ALA A 4 -24.08 15.14 -7.55
CA ALA A 4 -24.55 16.32 -6.84
C ALA A 4 -23.51 17.47 -6.74
N ARG A 5 -22.21 17.14 -6.71
CA ARG A 5 -21.13 18.14 -6.69
C ARG A 5 -20.94 18.83 -8.04
N SER A 6 -21.16 18.11 -9.15
CA SER A 6 -21.09 18.68 -10.49
C SER A 6 -22.26 19.64 -10.71
N ASP A 7 -23.46 19.20 -10.33
CA ASP A 7 -24.70 19.96 -10.49
C ASP A 7 -24.67 21.28 -9.68
N LEU A 8 -24.17 21.23 -8.44
CA LEU A 8 -23.98 22.42 -7.61
C LEU A 8 -22.91 23.38 -8.13
N ARG A 9 -21.86 22.86 -8.79
CA ARG A 9 -20.81 23.68 -9.41
C ARG A 9 -21.36 24.45 -10.62
N GLU A 10 -22.15 23.78 -11.43
CA GLU A 10 -22.80 24.33 -12.63
C GLU A 10 -23.85 25.38 -12.24
N ALA A 11 -24.70 25.07 -11.25
CA ALA A 11 -25.66 26.02 -10.71
C ALA A 11 -25.01 27.30 -10.14
N ASN A 12 -23.87 27.16 -9.43
CA ASN A 12 -23.13 28.32 -8.90
C ASN A 12 -22.42 29.15 -9.99
N GLN A 13 -22.18 28.60 -11.18
CA GLN A 13 -21.65 29.35 -12.32
C GLN A 13 -22.76 30.12 -13.06
N LEU A 14 -23.97 29.58 -13.09
CA LEU A 14 -25.13 30.18 -13.74
C LEU A 14 -25.74 31.33 -12.94
N ASP A 15 -25.82 31.21 -11.60
CA ASP A 15 -26.26 32.28 -10.72
C ASP A 15 -25.33 32.42 -9.51
N PRO A 16 -24.24 33.20 -9.64
CA PRO A 16 -23.29 33.42 -8.56
C PRO A 16 -23.83 34.36 -7.46
N ALA A 17 -24.96 35.05 -7.68
CA ALA A 17 -25.54 35.96 -6.70
C ALA A 17 -26.46 35.24 -5.70
N CYS A 18 -27.02 34.10 -6.10
CA CYS A 18 -27.92 33.31 -5.26
C CYS A 18 -27.26 32.86 -3.95
N ARG A 19 -27.84 33.29 -2.83
CA ARG A 19 -27.30 33.07 -1.47
C ARG A 19 -27.31 31.60 -1.08
N GLU A 20 -28.37 30.88 -1.47
CA GLU A 20 -28.56 29.47 -1.12
C GLU A 20 -27.57 28.57 -1.86
N VAL A 21 -27.40 28.80 -3.16
CA VAL A 21 -26.43 28.04 -3.99
C VAL A 21 -25.00 28.26 -3.51
N ARG A 22 -24.64 29.49 -3.11
CA ARG A 22 -23.32 29.78 -2.51
C ARG A 22 -23.11 29.09 -1.17
N ALA A 23 -24.13 29.07 -0.31
CA ALA A 23 -24.06 28.40 0.98
C ALA A 23 -23.83 26.89 0.81
N LEU A 24 -24.64 26.25 -0.04
CA LEU A 24 -24.56 24.82 -0.32
C LEU A 24 -23.26 24.43 -1.05
N TRP A 25 -22.78 25.28 -1.96
CA TRP A 25 -21.49 25.06 -2.63
C TRP A 25 -20.31 25.16 -1.65
N SER A 26 -20.36 26.13 -0.71
CA SER A 26 -19.35 26.26 0.35
C SER A 26 -19.32 25.04 1.25
N GLU A 27 -20.48 24.52 1.64
CA GLU A 27 -20.61 23.33 2.49
C GLU A 27 -20.10 22.06 1.77
N CYS A 28 -20.49 21.86 0.51
CA CYS A 28 -19.98 20.75 -0.32
C CYS A 28 -18.47 20.84 -0.58
N LYS A 29 -17.92 22.05 -0.65
CA LYS A 29 -16.48 22.28 -0.77
C LYS A 29 -15.76 21.92 0.52
N GLN A 30 -16.34 22.25 1.68
CA GLN A 30 -15.79 21.96 3.00
C GLN A 30 -15.83 20.46 3.32
N MET A 31 -16.96 19.77 3.09
CA MET A 31 -17.07 18.32 3.26
C MET A 31 -16.05 17.54 2.40
N ALA A 32 -15.79 18.00 1.18
CA ALA A 32 -14.79 17.38 0.31
C ALA A 32 -13.33 17.71 0.70
N ALA A 33 -13.10 18.82 1.41
CA ALA A 33 -11.79 19.14 1.97
C ALA A 33 -11.52 18.26 3.21
N GLU A 34 -12.51 18.09 4.08
CA GLU A 34 -12.42 17.22 5.26
C GLU A 34 -12.23 15.75 4.87
N ALA A 35 -12.93 15.27 3.84
CA ALA A 35 -12.74 13.91 3.31
C ALA A 35 -11.35 13.66 2.68
N LYS A 36 -10.58 14.70 2.33
CA LYS A 36 -9.20 14.58 1.83
C LYS A 36 -8.14 14.54 2.95
N VAL A 37 -8.50 14.89 4.19
CA VAL A 37 -7.52 14.99 5.30
C VAL A 37 -7.09 13.63 5.84
N ASP A 38 -7.78 12.53 5.57
CA ASP A 38 -7.43 11.24 6.17
C ASP A 38 -6.57 10.31 5.31
N GLY A 39 -6.39 10.58 4.02
CA GLY A 39 -5.58 9.73 3.14
C GLY A 39 -4.14 10.23 3.01
N ASP A 40 -4.00 11.44 2.47
CA ASP A 40 -2.70 12.00 2.10
C ASP A 40 -1.87 12.39 3.33
N ALA A 41 -2.50 12.89 4.39
CA ALA A 41 -1.79 13.25 5.62
C ALA A 41 -1.33 12.00 6.41
N VAL A 42 -2.13 10.93 6.41
CA VAL A 42 -1.76 9.65 7.03
C VAL A 42 -0.60 9.00 6.27
N PHE A 43 -0.69 8.96 4.93
CA PHE A 43 0.39 8.41 4.10
C PHE A 43 1.66 9.28 4.15
N SER A 44 1.51 10.61 4.15
CA SER A 44 2.62 11.55 4.30
C SER A 44 3.29 11.45 5.67
N LYS A 45 2.53 11.28 6.77
CA LYS A 45 3.10 11.01 8.11
C LYS A 45 3.80 9.66 8.17
N MET A 46 3.28 8.63 7.49
CA MET A 46 3.95 7.34 7.38
C MET A 46 5.26 7.41 6.58
N ALA A 47 5.32 8.22 5.51
CA ALA A 47 6.52 8.43 4.71
C ALA A 47 7.54 9.39 5.38
N ALA A 48 7.07 10.40 6.11
CA ALA A 48 7.92 11.38 6.80
C ALA A 48 8.54 10.82 8.09
N ASN A 49 7.92 9.83 8.72
CA ASN A 49 8.54 9.06 9.79
C ASN A 49 9.63 8.14 9.24
N LYS A 50 10.81 8.73 9.00
CA LYS A 50 12.11 8.08 8.81
C LYS A 50 12.55 7.21 10.02
N LEU A 51 11.65 7.02 10.99
CA LEU A 51 11.79 6.26 12.23
C LEU A 51 11.42 4.79 12.09
N LEU A 52 10.67 4.38 11.05
CA LEU A 52 10.21 2.99 10.94
C LEU A 52 11.36 1.96 10.92
N TYR A 53 12.55 2.37 10.48
CA TYR A 53 13.71 1.50 10.31
C TYR A 53 14.83 1.70 11.34
N LYS A 54 14.72 2.70 12.24
CA LYS A 54 15.75 2.96 13.26
C LYS A 54 15.43 2.31 14.61
N ASP A 55 14.17 2.05 14.91
CA ASP A 55 13.73 1.44 16.18
C ASP A 55 13.55 -0.09 16.08
N LYS A 56 14.59 -0.82 15.66
CA LYS A 56 14.59 -2.30 15.70
C LYS A 56 14.38 -2.87 17.11
N GLY A 57 14.62 -2.08 18.16
CA GLY A 57 14.44 -2.47 19.56
C GLY A 57 12.98 -2.46 20.07
N LEU A 58 12.02 -1.96 19.27
CA LEU A 58 10.60 -1.82 19.66
C LEU A 58 9.67 -2.80 18.95
N LEU A 59 10.18 -3.74 18.14
CA LEU A 59 9.39 -4.87 17.67
C LEU A 59 9.15 -5.85 18.83
N VAL A 60 8.34 -5.42 19.80
CA VAL A 60 7.69 -6.31 20.74
C VAL A 60 6.89 -7.28 19.88
N LYS A 61 7.41 -8.50 19.74
CA LYS A 61 6.74 -9.56 18.98
C LYS A 61 5.35 -9.72 19.60
N PRO A 62 4.27 -9.31 18.91
CA PRO A 62 2.94 -9.43 19.48
C PRO A 62 2.71 -10.92 19.80
N PRO A 63 1.99 -11.23 20.88
CA PRO A 63 1.75 -12.60 21.27
C PRO A 63 1.18 -13.36 20.08
N ARG A 64 1.84 -14.46 19.69
CA ARG A 64 1.42 -15.30 18.57
C ARG A 64 0.05 -15.86 18.88
N ARG A 65 -0.97 -15.37 18.20
CA ARG A 65 -2.32 -15.93 18.25
C ARG A 65 -2.41 -17.01 17.17
N SER A 66 -2.85 -18.21 17.54
CA SER A 66 -2.86 -19.40 16.67
C SER A 66 -3.73 -19.28 15.42
N GLU A 67 -4.54 -18.23 15.32
CA GLU A 67 -5.53 -18.01 14.26
C GLU A 67 -5.03 -17.07 13.15
N ASN A 68 -3.87 -16.43 13.32
CA ASN A 68 -3.36 -15.48 12.35
C ASN A 68 -2.93 -16.17 11.04
N PRO A 69 -3.46 -15.74 9.87
CA PRO A 69 -3.10 -16.35 8.60
C PRO A 69 -1.61 -16.24 8.31
N ARG A 70 -1.05 -17.30 7.73
CA ARG A 70 0.33 -17.29 7.21
C ARG A 70 0.33 -17.40 5.70
N VAL A 71 1.16 -16.59 5.07
CA VAL A 71 1.38 -16.61 3.61
C VAL A 71 2.87 -16.63 3.32
N TYR A 72 3.24 -17.02 2.11
CA TYR A 72 4.64 -17.07 1.71
C TYR A 72 4.85 -16.52 0.29
N MET A 73 6.09 -16.12 0.02
CA MET A 73 6.57 -15.73 -1.29
C MET A 73 7.90 -16.44 -1.55
N ASP A 74 7.99 -17.14 -2.67
CA ASP A 74 9.25 -17.71 -3.13
C ASP A 74 9.98 -16.67 -3.97
N ILE A 75 11.21 -16.34 -3.62
CA ILE A 75 11.98 -15.27 -4.27
C ILE A 75 13.01 -15.88 -5.20
N SER A 76 13.06 -15.34 -6.41
CA SER A 76 14.11 -15.65 -7.37
C SER A 76 14.87 -14.40 -7.80
N ILE A 77 16.16 -14.55 -8.05
CA ILE A 77 17.04 -13.50 -8.58
C ILE A 77 17.62 -14.05 -9.86
N GLU A 78 17.46 -13.33 -10.97
CA GLU A 78 17.93 -13.77 -12.30
C GLU A 78 17.45 -15.20 -12.67
N GLY A 79 16.22 -15.54 -12.26
CA GLY A 79 15.62 -16.85 -12.50
C GLY A 79 16.06 -17.98 -11.55
N GLN A 80 17.07 -17.75 -10.71
CA GLN A 80 17.50 -18.71 -9.69
C GLN A 80 16.69 -18.54 -8.41
N HIS A 81 16.12 -19.63 -7.87
CA HIS A 81 15.40 -19.60 -6.61
C HIS A 81 16.37 -19.37 -5.44
N VAL A 82 16.16 -18.31 -4.66
CA VAL A 82 17.06 -17.88 -3.58
C VAL A 82 16.50 -18.23 -2.21
N GLY A 83 15.17 -18.26 -2.05
CA GLY A 83 14.57 -18.67 -0.79
C GLY A 83 13.10 -18.29 -0.66
N ARG A 84 12.52 -18.68 0.48
CA ARG A 84 11.12 -18.44 0.83
C ARG A 84 11.01 -17.44 1.97
N ILE A 85 10.20 -16.40 1.77
CA ILE A 85 9.81 -15.47 2.83
C ILE A 85 8.43 -15.90 3.33
N VAL A 86 8.29 -16.08 4.64
CA VAL A 86 7.01 -16.44 5.29
C VAL A 86 6.55 -15.26 6.15
N PHE A 87 5.31 -14.82 5.90
CA PHE A 87 4.66 -13.73 6.62
C PHE A 87 3.56 -14.28 7.52
N GLU A 88 3.54 -13.81 8.77
CA GLU A 88 2.40 -13.97 9.68
C GLU A 88 1.58 -12.68 9.63
N LEU A 89 0.31 -12.77 9.26
CA LEU A 89 -0.57 -11.61 9.08
C LEU A 89 -1.37 -11.36 10.36
N PHE A 90 -1.26 -10.15 10.92
CA PHE A 90 -1.99 -9.73 12.11
C PHE A 90 -3.44 -9.37 11.78
N ALA A 91 -4.23 -10.38 11.40
CA ALA A 91 -5.63 -10.22 10.98
C ALA A 91 -6.54 -9.74 12.12
N ASP A 92 -6.14 -9.98 13.37
CA ASP A 92 -6.79 -9.46 14.56
C ASP A 92 -6.73 -7.93 14.66
N GLN A 93 -5.63 -7.32 14.24
CA GLN A 93 -5.44 -5.88 14.26
C GLN A 93 -5.89 -5.23 12.95
N LEU A 94 -5.55 -5.85 11.81
CA LEU A 94 -5.72 -5.27 10.48
C LEU A 94 -6.46 -6.23 9.54
N PRO A 95 -7.73 -6.58 9.80
CA PRO A 95 -8.43 -7.64 9.08
C PRO A 95 -8.55 -7.35 7.58
N ARG A 96 -8.88 -6.11 7.20
CA ARG A 96 -9.03 -5.71 5.78
C ARG A 96 -7.70 -5.76 5.03
N THR A 97 -6.62 -5.30 5.66
CA THR A 97 -5.29 -5.26 5.05
C THR A 97 -4.71 -6.67 4.91
N CYS A 98 -4.85 -7.49 5.95
CA CYS A 98 -4.40 -8.87 5.94
C CYS A 98 -5.13 -9.69 4.88
N GLU A 99 -6.45 -9.54 4.79
CA GLU A 99 -7.23 -10.24 3.77
C GLU A 99 -6.88 -9.79 2.36
N ASN A 100 -6.69 -8.48 2.13
CA ASN A 100 -6.23 -7.98 0.83
C ASN A 100 -4.85 -8.55 0.46
N PHE A 101 -3.88 -8.52 1.38
CA PHE A 101 -2.54 -9.05 1.14
C PHE A 101 -2.57 -10.56 0.89
N ARG A 102 -3.35 -11.32 1.67
CA ARG A 102 -3.55 -12.76 1.50
C ARG A 102 -4.11 -13.07 0.11
N SER A 103 -5.17 -12.38 -0.30
CA SER A 103 -5.78 -12.56 -1.62
C SER A 103 -4.82 -12.23 -2.77
N LEU A 104 -3.95 -11.22 -2.62
CA LEU A 104 -2.91 -10.91 -3.62
C LEU A 104 -1.80 -11.96 -3.65
N CYS A 105 -1.49 -12.62 -2.53
CA CYS A 105 -0.56 -13.75 -2.53
C CYS A 105 -1.16 -14.98 -3.24
N THR A 106 -2.45 -15.25 -3.05
CA THR A 106 -3.11 -16.44 -3.65
C THR A 106 -3.53 -16.23 -5.11
N GLY A 107 -3.92 -15.00 -5.47
CA GLY A 107 -4.49 -14.62 -6.76
C GLY A 107 -5.97 -14.99 -6.93
N GLU A 108 -6.67 -15.31 -5.85
CA GLU A 108 -8.06 -15.79 -5.89
C GLU A 108 -9.08 -14.73 -6.37
N ARG A 109 -8.70 -13.44 -6.38
CA ARG A 109 -9.60 -12.32 -6.76
C ARG A 109 -9.64 -12.05 -8.26
N GLY A 110 -8.98 -12.86 -9.09
CA GLY A 110 -9.04 -12.75 -10.54
C GLY A 110 -8.37 -11.47 -11.05
N CYS A 111 -9.04 -10.74 -11.95
CA CYS A 111 -8.52 -9.53 -12.58
C CYS A 111 -9.22 -8.26 -12.06
N SER A 112 -8.47 -7.15 -12.05
CA SER A 112 -9.00 -5.83 -11.76
C SER A 112 -10.02 -5.41 -12.82
N ALA A 113 -11.22 -4.99 -12.40
CA ALA A 113 -12.23 -4.46 -13.31
C ALA A 113 -11.81 -3.15 -14.00
N LYS A 114 -10.87 -2.40 -13.41
CA LYS A 114 -10.42 -1.10 -13.94
C LYS A 114 -9.25 -1.23 -14.91
N SER A 115 -8.28 -2.07 -14.58
CA SER A 115 -7.04 -2.22 -15.35
C SER A 115 -6.97 -3.49 -16.18
N GLY A 116 -7.87 -4.45 -15.96
CA GLY A 116 -7.83 -5.77 -16.59
C GLY A 116 -6.67 -6.67 -16.11
N LEU A 117 -5.79 -6.15 -15.25
CA LEU A 117 -4.60 -6.86 -14.79
C LEU A 117 -4.93 -7.88 -13.69
N PRO A 118 -4.25 -9.03 -13.64
CA PRO A 118 -4.39 -10.00 -12.56
C PRO A 118 -4.06 -9.39 -11.19
N LEU A 119 -4.90 -9.67 -10.20
CA LEU A 119 -4.72 -9.25 -8.82
C LEU A 119 -3.88 -10.29 -8.06
N HIS A 120 -2.59 -10.39 -8.39
CA HIS A 120 -1.66 -11.24 -7.66
C HIS A 120 -0.20 -10.74 -7.67
N TYR A 121 0.58 -11.20 -6.70
CA TYR A 121 2.02 -10.88 -6.60
C TYR A 121 2.93 -11.79 -7.42
N LYS A 122 2.46 -12.95 -7.89
CA LYS A 122 3.26 -13.83 -8.76
C LYS A 122 3.80 -13.05 -9.97
N ALA A 123 5.07 -13.25 -10.31
CA ALA A 123 5.82 -12.52 -11.34
C ALA A 123 5.99 -11.00 -11.09
N SER A 124 5.54 -10.47 -9.94
CA SER A 124 5.88 -9.11 -9.53
C SER A 124 7.33 -9.03 -9.10
N THR A 125 7.93 -7.84 -9.24
CA THR A 125 9.34 -7.61 -8.94
C THR A 125 9.57 -6.64 -7.78
N PHE A 126 10.63 -6.88 -7.01
CA PHE A 126 11.13 -5.89 -6.05
C PHE A 126 11.97 -4.85 -6.79
N HIS A 127 11.33 -3.76 -7.18
CA HIS A 127 11.95 -2.69 -7.97
C HIS A 127 12.96 -1.83 -7.18
N ARG A 128 12.99 -1.94 -5.86
CA ARG A 128 13.89 -1.17 -4.99
C ARG A 128 14.32 -2.01 -3.79
N ALA A 129 15.64 -2.09 -3.61
CA ALA A 129 16.28 -2.61 -2.40
C ALA A 129 17.23 -1.53 -1.86
N VAL A 130 17.29 -1.38 -0.54
CA VAL A 130 18.20 -0.45 0.12
C VAL A 130 19.05 -1.27 1.08
N SER A 131 20.35 -1.32 0.80
CA SER A 131 21.33 -1.90 1.73
C SER A 131 21.52 -0.94 2.91
N THR A 132 21.53 -1.47 4.13
CA THR A 132 21.90 -0.72 5.35
C THR A 132 23.21 -1.29 5.87
N ASP A 133 24.10 -0.43 6.37
CA ASP A 133 25.46 -0.78 6.82
C ASP A 133 25.48 -1.80 7.99
N ASP A 134 24.35 -2.01 8.68
CA ASP A 134 24.20 -2.97 9.78
C ASP A 134 23.86 -4.41 9.32
N ALA A 135 23.90 -4.71 8.02
CA ALA A 135 23.68 -6.07 7.54
C ALA A 135 24.90 -6.95 7.89
N PRO A 136 24.71 -8.17 8.44
CA PRO A 136 25.84 -9.05 8.77
C PRO A 136 26.69 -9.32 7.52
N PRO A 137 28.02 -9.40 7.66
CA PRO A 137 28.97 -9.46 6.54
C PRO A 137 28.84 -10.73 5.67
N GLU A 138 28.10 -11.75 6.11
CA GLU A 138 27.72 -12.89 5.25
C GLU A 138 26.68 -12.56 4.19
N VAL A 139 26.07 -11.38 4.27
CA VAL A 139 25.05 -10.88 3.33
C VAL A 139 25.64 -9.72 2.51
N LEU A 140 26.87 -9.92 2.01
CA LEU A 140 27.41 -9.09 0.94
C LEU A 140 26.67 -9.45 -0.36
N TYR A 141 25.45 -8.95 -0.51
CA TYR A 141 24.91 -8.77 -1.85
C TYR A 141 25.79 -7.69 -2.49
N GLU A 142 26.62 -8.09 -3.45
CA GLU A 142 27.35 -7.15 -4.30
C GLU A 142 26.36 -6.12 -4.86
N ASN A 143 26.40 -4.92 -4.30
CA ASN A 143 25.81 -3.76 -4.91
C ASN A 143 26.75 -3.37 -6.06
N ALA A 144 26.58 -4.05 -7.19
CA ALA A 144 27.01 -3.53 -8.48
C ALA A 144 25.87 -2.65 -9.01
N ASP A 145 25.98 -1.36 -8.74
CA ASP A 145 25.85 -0.32 -9.73
C ASP A 145 24.64 -0.44 -10.70
N GLN A 146 23.54 0.23 -10.34
CA GLN A 146 22.55 0.84 -11.25
C GLN A 146 21.93 0.02 -12.41
N THR A 147 22.05 -1.32 -12.49
CA THR A 147 21.56 -2.07 -13.67
C THR A 147 21.00 -3.47 -13.34
N GLY A 148 19.69 -3.58 -13.14
CA GLY A 148 18.94 -4.66 -13.82
C GLY A 148 18.77 -6.04 -13.17
N ARG A 149 19.07 -6.28 -11.88
CA ARG A 149 18.66 -7.56 -11.26
C ARG A 149 17.14 -7.59 -10.99
N GLN A 150 16.41 -8.39 -11.76
CA GLN A 150 14.99 -8.61 -11.55
C GLN A 150 14.78 -9.64 -10.44
N PHE A 151 14.39 -9.16 -9.26
CA PHE A 151 13.79 -10.02 -8.24
C PHE A 151 12.41 -10.42 -8.71
N GLU A 152 12.06 -11.70 -8.69
CA GLU A 152 10.74 -12.17 -9.11
C GLU A 152 10.10 -12.99 -7.99
N VAL A 153 8.81 -12.72 -7.73
CA VAL A 153 7.99 -13.54 -6.83
C VAL A 153 7.45 -14.77 -7.57
N ARG A 154 7.79 -15.94 -7.07
CA ARG A 154 7.25 -17.25 -7.47
C ARG A 154 6.15 -17.71 -6.51
N LYS A 155 5.30 -18.61 -7.01
CA LYS A 155 4.21 -19.25 -6.28
C LYS A 155 4.49 -20.73 -6.11
#